data_AF-A0A1W9WBU7-F1
#
_entry.id   AF-A0A1W9WBU7-F1
#
_cell.length_a   1.000
_cell.length_b   1.000
_cell.length_c   1.000
_cell.angle_alpha   90.00
_cell.angle_beta   90.00
_cell.angle_gamma   90.00
#
_symmetry.space_group_name_H-M   'P 1'
#
loop_
_entity.id
_entity.type
_entity.pdbx_description
1 polymer ?
#
loop_
_entity_poly.entity_id
_entity_poly.type
_entity_poly.pdbx_seq_one_letter_code
_entity_poly.pdbx_strand_id
1 'polypeptide(L)' 'MFCQTYRVRVGEYRIIYEIQDDILLVWVIEVGHRSCVYR' A
#
# COMPACT_ATOMS: atom_id res chain seq x y z
N MET A 1 11.50 -1.97 -15.87
CA MET A 1 12.10 -0.81 -15.17
C MET A 1 11.06 0.28 -15.01
N PHE A 2 9.95 0.01 -14.32
CA PHE A 2 9.02 1.00 -13.76
C PHE A 2 8.26 0.27 -12.65
N CYS A 3 8.76 0.35 -11.41
CA CYS A 3 8.00 -0.09 -10.24
C CYS A 3 7.04 1.06 -9.91
N GLN A 4 5.79 0.92 -10.35
CA GLN A 4 4.78 1.94 -10.15
C GLN A 4 4.09 1.69 -8.82
N THR A 5 4.52 2.44 -7.81
CA THR A 5 4.02 2.29 -6.45
C THR A 5 2.74 3.12 -6.27
N TYR A 6 1.67 2.46 -5.84
CA TYR A 6 0.37 3.05 -5.59
C TYR A 6 0.14 3.25 -4.08
N ARG A 7 -0.70 4.22 -3.74
CA ARG A 7 -1.07 4.52 -2.36
C ARG A 7 -2.57 4.67 -2.24
N VAL A 8 -3.17 3.89 -1.35
CA VAL A 8 -4.61 3.98 -1.02
C VAL A 8 -4.80 4.34 0.45
N ARG A 9 -5.89 5.05 0.73
CA ARG A 9 -6.32 5.37 2.10
C ARG A 9 -7.52 4.50 2.43
N VAL A 10 -7.39 3.71 3.48
CA VAL A 10 -8.46 2.86 3.99
C VAL A 10 -8.70 3.23 5.44
N GLY A 11 -9.71 4.07 5.69
CA GLY A 11 -9.95 4.68 6.99
C GLY A 11 -8.72 5.43 7.50
N GLU A 12 -8.20 4.99 8.65
CA GLU A 12 -7.00 5.53 9.31
C GLU A 12 -5.69 4.94 8.74
N TYR A 13 -5.72 3.96 7.84
CA TYR A 13 -4.52 3.33 7.30
C TYR A 13 -4.07 3.94 5.98
N ARG A 14 -2.75 3.99 5.80
CA ARG A 14 -2.07 4.19 4.52
C ARG A 14 -1.50 2.86 4.08
N ILE A 15 -1.91 2.41 2.91
CA ILE A 15 -1.40 1.19 2.29
C ILE A 15 -0.58 1.61 1.06
N ILE A 16 0.63 1.07 0.97
CA ILE A 16 1.51 1.19 -0.18
C ILE A 16 1.56 -0.17 -0.86
N TYR A 17 1.24 -0.20 -2.15
CA TYR A 17 1.17 -1.45 -2.91
C TYR A 17 1.62 -1.24 -4.35
N GLU A 18 1.96 -2.34 -5.01
CA GLU A 18 2.27 -2.40 -6.44
C GLU A 18 1.29 -3.32 -7.14
N ILE A 19 0.96 -3.00 -8.39
CA ILE A 19 0.11 -3.83 -9.24
C ILE A 19 1.01 -4.42 -10.33
N GLN A 20 0.95 -5.74 -10.50
CA GLN A 20 1.53 -6.45 -11.62
C GLN A 20 0.39 -6.95 -12.50
N ASP A 21 0.01 -6.12 -13.49
CA ASP A 21 -1.13 -6.39 -14.36
C ASP A 21 -0.97 -7.69 -15.18
N ASP A 22 0.27 -8.04 -15.55
CA ASP A 22 0.57 -9.23 -16.36
C ASP A 22 0.15 -10.55 -15.69
N ILE A 23 0.10 -10.56 -14.36
CA ILE A 23 -0.22 -11.76 -13.56
C ILE A 23 -1.37 -11.55 -12.57
N LEU A 24 -2.09 -10.42 -12.68
CA LEU A 24 -3.17 -10.03 -11.77
C LEU A 24 -2.78 -10.11 -10.28
N LEU A 25 -1.56 -9.65 -9.96
CA LEU A 25 -1.03 -9.72 -8.60
C LEU A 25 -0.93 -8.32 -7.99
N VAL A 26 -1.44 -8.18 -6.75
CA VAL A 26 -1.32 -6.96 -5.96
C VAL A 26 -0.37 -7.22 -4.81
N TRP A 27 0.75 -6.50 -4.79
CA TRP A 27 1.80 -6.67 -3.80
C TRP A 27 1.74 -5.55 -2.77
N VAL A 28 1.41 -5.87 -1.53
CA VAL A 28 1.35 -4.91 -0.43
C VAL A 28 2.73 -4.78 0.20
N ILE A 29 3.35 -3.62 0.04
CA ILE A 29 4.72 -3.35 0.51
C ILE A 29 4.68 -2.93 1.98
N GLU A 30 3.78 -2.01 2.32
CA GLU A 30 3.71 -1.43 3.66
C GLU A 30 2.27 -1.05 4.01
N VAL A 31 1.90 -1.29 5.27
CA VAL A 31 0.64 -0.82 5.86
C VAL A 31 0.98 -0.03 7.11
N GLY A 32 0.70 1.28 7.08
CA GLY A 32 0.92 2.18 8.20
C GLY A 32 -0.39 2.74 8.72
N HIS A 33 -0.62 2.66 10.03
CA HIS A 33 -1.71 3.40 10.66
C HIS A 33 -1.33 4.88 10.75
N ARG A 34 -2.25 5.80 10.40
CA ARG A 34 -2.03 7.25 10.53
C ARG A 34 -1.88 7.66 11.98
N SER A 35 -2.57 6.93 12.83
CA SER A 35 -2.48 7.08 14.25
C SER A 35 -1.41 6.09 14.74
N CYS A 36 -0.14 6.49 14.71
CA CYS A 36 0.86 6.00 15.70
C CYS A 36 0.49 6.49 17.12
N VAL A 37 -0.81 6.52 17.42
CA VAL A 37 -1.44 6.95 18.64
C VAL A 37 -1.77 5.64 19.34
N TYR A 38 -0.88 5.23 20.23
CA TYR A 38 -1.14 4.68 21.56
C TYR A 38 0.08 3.86 21.98
N ARG A 39 0.77 4.38 23.00
CA ARG A 39 1.63 3.64 23.92
C ARG A 39 0.80 3.30 25.14
#